data_AF-A0A443VG02-F1
#
_entry.id   AF-A0A443VG02-F1
#
_cell.length_a   1.000
_cell.length_b   1.000
_cell.length_c   1.000
_cell.angle_alpha   90.00
_cell.angle_beta   90.00
_cell.angle_gamma   90.00
#
_symmetry.space_group_name_H-M   'P 1'
#
loop_
_entity.id
_entity.type
_entity.pdbx_description
1 polymer ?
#
loop_
_entity_poly.entity_id
_entity_poly.type
_entity_poly.pdbx_seq_one_letter_code
_entity_poly.pdbx_strand_id
1 'polypeptide(L)'
;MQPLPRLTADRLAVLPAGTRLKMGGHIVKFVGLGSFTNAAGVTQSMVDYVDSRGVQGSFEEKIFLSTATEHLNAVQCEHCFALRHPKDCVVRSITNYMTTRQAHFCDDRGCAEKYFIKHPGRQKAGRRTKW
;
A
#
# COMPACT_ATOMS: atom_id res chain seq x y z
N MET A 1 -7.47 -16.31 -7.92
CA MET A 1 -7.30 -14.96 -7.33
C MET A 1 -6.13 -14.29 -8.01
N GLN A 2 -6.37 -13.19 -8.75
CA GLN A 2 -5.32 -12.50 -9.52
C GLN A 2 -4.78 -11.28 -8.76
N PRO A 3 -3.45 -11.04 -8.75
CA PRO A 3 -2.90 -9.82 -8.19
C PRO A 3 -3.35 -8.61 -9.01
N LEU A 4 -3.72 -7.54 -8.32
CA LEU A 4 -4.07 -6.28 -8.95
C LEU A 4 -2.78 -5.56 -9.39
N PRO A 5 -2.75 -5.00 -10.61
CA PRO A 5 -1.59 -4.30 -11.11
C PRO A 5 -1.31 -3.04 -10.30
N ARG A 6 -0.01 -2.75 -10.16
CA ARG A 6 0.46 -1.44 -9.70
C ARG A 6 0.39 -0.45 -10.84
N LEU A 7 0.44 0.83 -10.49
CA LEU A 7 0.54 1.89 -11.47
C LEU A 7 1.87 1.78 -12.21
N THR A 8 1.86 2.04 -13.52
CA THR A 8 3.05 2.10 -14.37
C THR A 8 3.33 3.55 -14.76
N ALA A 9 4.58 3.86 -15.12
CA ALA A 9 4.97 5.20 -15.57
C ALA A 9 4.16 5.64 -16.81
N ASP A 10 4.01 4.74 -17.78
CA ASP A 10 3.21 4.99 -18.99
C ASP A 10 1.76 5.33 -18.65
N ARG A 11 1.18 4.60 -17.68
CA ARG A 11 -0.19 4.83 -17.26
C ARG A 11 -0.31 6.17 -16.53
N LEU A 12 0.64 6.47 -15.66
CA LEU A 12 0.69 7.72 -14.91
C LEU A 12 0.81 8.95 -15.84
N ALA A 13 1.57 8.86 -16.92
CA ALA A 13 1.75 9.95 -17.89
C ALA A 13 0.45 10.34 -18.64
N VAL A 14 -0.49 9.40 -18.79
CA VAL A 14 -1.77 9.64 -19.48
C VAL A 14 -2.95 9.86 -18.53
N LEU A 15 -2.72 9.78 -17.21
CA LEU A 15 -3.79 9.96 -16.24
C LEU A 15 -4.23 11.43 -16.19
N PRO A 16 -5.54 11.70 -16.23
CA PRO A 16 -6.03 13.07 -16.07
C PRO A 16 -5.85 13.53 -14.62
N ALA A 17 -5.55 14.82 -14.45
CA ALA A 17 -5.55 15.49 -13.16
C ALA A 17 -6.92 15.31 -12.47
N GLY A 18 -6.90 15.08 -11.16
CA GLY A 18 -8.07 14.75 -10.34
C GLY A 18 -8.35 13.26 -10.21
N THR A 19 -7.66 12.38 -10.94
CA THR A 19 -7.83 10.93 -10.81
C THR A 19 -7.55 10.47 -9.38
N ARG A 20 -8.44 9.65 -8.81
CA ARG A 20 -8.23 9.06 -7.48
C ARG A 20 -7.38 7.81 -7.59
N LEU A 21 -6.30 7.78 -6.82
CA LEU A 21 -5.38 6.66 -6.75
C LEU A 21 -5.26 6.20 -5.30
N LYS A 22 -5.10 4.89 -5.10
CA LYS A 22 -4.76 4.34 -3.80
C LYS A 22 -3.26 4.24 -3.68
N MET A 23 -2.71 4.93 -2.69
CA MET A 23 -1.29 4.91 -2.34
C MET A 23 -1.16 4.29 -0.94
N GLY A 24 -0.74 3.03 -0.88
CA GLY A 24 -0.71 2.27 0.37
C GLY A 24 -2.08 2.24 1.07
N GLY A 25 -2.15 2.78 2.29
CA GLY A 25 -3.38 2.88 3.08
C GLY A 25 -4.28 4.08 2.77
N HIS A 26 -3.85 4.99 1.88
CA HIS A 26 -4.51 6.26 1.64
C HIS A 26 -5.07 6.35 0.22
N ILE A 27 -6.12 7.17 0.03
CA ILE A 27 -6.61 7.57 -1.28
C ILE A 27 -6.18 9.02 -1.51
N VAL A 28 -5.48 9.24 -2.61
CA VAL A 28 -4.98 10.55 -3.04
C VAL A 28 -5.59 10.93 -4.39
N LYS A 29 -5.66 12.22 -4.69
CA LYS A 29 -6.00 12.74 -6.01
C LYS A 29 -4.72 13.13 -6.74
N PHE A 30 -4.47 12.51 -7.88
CA PHE A 30 -3.36 12.88 -8.76
C PHE A 30 -3.55 14.32 -9.26
N VAL A 31 -2.50 15.13 -9.24
CA VAL A 31 -2.52 16.50 -9.77
C VAL A 31 -1.71 16.59 -11.04
N GLY A 32 -0.49 16.08 -11.03
CA GLY A 32 0.42 16.16 -12.17
C GLY A 32 1.78 15.54 -11.89
N LEU A 33 2.66 15.69 -12.88
CA LEU A 33 4.06 15.30 -12.79
C LEU A 33 4.91 16.56 -12.68
N GLY A 34 5.87 16.52 -11.77
CA GLY A 34 6.85 17.56 -11.55
C GLY A 34 8.27 17.02 -11.63
N SER A 35 9.25 17.91 -11.50
CA SER A 35 10.66 17.55 -11.40
C SER A 35 11.30 18.36 -10.29
N PHE A 36 12.09 17.69 -9.44
CA PHE A 36 12.85 18.33 -8.37
C PHE A 36 14.34 18.06 -8.56
N THR A 37 15.15 19.11 -8.60
CA THR A 37 16.61 19.00 -8.63
C THR A 37 17.16 19.27 -7.23
N ASN A 38 17.85 18.29 -6.66
CA ASN A 38 18.46 18.45 -5.34
C ASN A 38 19.76 19.27 -5.40
N ALA A 39 20.31 19.63 -4.23
CA ALA A 39 21.56 20.39 -4.13
C ALA A 39 22.79 19.67 -4.71
N ALA A 40 22.71 18.35 -4.96
CA ALA A 40 23.73 17.56 -5.63
C ALA A 40 23.57 17.55 -7.17
N GLY A 41 22.63 18.32 -7.72
CA GLY A 41 22.36 18.41 -9.16
C GLY A 41 21.58 17.22 -9.73
N VAL A 42 21.09 16.30 -8.88
CA VAL A 42 20.31 15.14 -9.31
C VAL A 42 18.85 15.56 -9.47
N THR A 43 18.33 15.40 -10.68
CA THR A 43 16.93 15.66 -11.00
C THR A 43 16.10 14.39 -10.79
N GLN A 44 15.06 14.50 -9.99
CA GLN A 44 14.12 13.43 -9.66
C GLN A 44 12.75 13.78 -10.20
N SER A 45 12.09 12.81 -10.84
CA SER A 45 10.68 12.94 -11.21
C SER A 45 9.82 12.85 -9.97
N MET A 46 8.90 13.80 -9.84
CA MET A 46 7.97 13.91 -8.71
C MET A 46 6.54 13.73 -9.20
N VAL A 47 5.70 13.18 -8.34
CA VAL A 47 4.27 13.05 -8.55
C VAL A 47 3.57 13.93 -7.54
N ASP A 48 2.86 14.93 -8.04
CA ASP A 48 2.08 15.85 -7.22
C ASP A 48 0.69 15.27 -6.99
N TYR A 49 0.24 15.32 -5.75
CA TYR A 49 -1.05 14.80 -5.35
C TYR A 49 -1.68 15.65 -4.24
N VAL A 50 -2.98 15.45 -4.05
CA VAL A 50 -3.73 16.00 -2.92
C VAL A 50 -4.24 14.85 -2.07
N ASP A 51 -3.94 14.87 -0.78
CA ASP A 51 -4.40 13.85 0.16
C ASP A 51 -5.91 13.96 0.44
N SER A 52 -6.46 13.03 1.23
CA SER A 52 -7.88 13.03 1.57
C SER A 52 -8.33 14.23 2.41
N ARG A 53 -7.39 14.98 3.02
CA ARG A 53 -7.64 16.18 3.81
C ARG A 53 -7.53 17.46 2.96
N GLY A 54 -7.22 17.34 1.68
CA GLY A 54 -7.01 18.49 0.79
C GLY A 54 -5.60 19.07 0.86
N VAL A 55 -4.66 18.40 1.55
CA VAL A 55 -3.28 18.86 1.66
C VAL A 55 -2.50 18.42 0.43
N GLN A 56 -1.80 19.36 -0.20
CA GLN A 56 -0.88 19.06 -1.29
C GLN A 56 0.35 18.32 -0.78
N GLY A 57 0.79 17.33 -1.53
CA GLY A 57 2.02 16.60 -1.28
C GLY A 57 2.68 16.20 -2.59
N SER A 58 3.95 15.85 -2.52
CA SER A 58 4.72 15.32 -3.63
C SER A 58 5.53 14.11 -3.19
N PHE A 59 5.62 13.11 -4.06
CA PHE A 59 6.44 11.92 -3.84
C PHE A 59 7.31 11.65 -5.06
N GLU A 60 8.49 11.06 -4.86
CA GLU A 60 9.29 10.56 -5.97
C GLU A 60 8.48 9.54 -6.77
N GLU A 61 8.50 9.69 -8.10
CA GLU A 61 7.73 8.85 -9.03
C GLU A 61 7.98 7.36 -8.81
N LYS A 62 9.23 6.95 -8.60
CA LYS A 62 9.58 5.54 -8.36
C LYS A 62 8.87 4.97 -7.13
N ILE A 63 8.84 5.73 -6.04
CA ILE A 63 8.18 5.34 -4.79
C ILE A 63 6.67 5.31 -5.01
N PHE A 64 6.14 6.32 -5.68
CA PHE A 64 4.73 6.42 -6.02
C PHE A 64 4.26 5.20 -6.84
N LEU A 65 4.92 4.87 -7.94
CA LEU A 65 4.59 3.71 -8.78
C LEU A 65 4.70 2.38 -8.02
N SER A 66 5.63 2.28 -7.06
CA SER A 66 5.78 1.08 -6.25
C SER A 66 4.63 0.88 -5.24
N THR A 67 3.86 1.93 -4.91
CA THR A 67 2.83 1.87 -3.86
C THR A 67 1.43 2.21 -4.35
N ALA A 68 1.32 2.87 -5.51
CA ALA A 68 0.09 3.37 -6.07
C ALA A 68 -0.63 2.35 -6.97
N THR A 69 -1.95 2.41 -6.99
CA THR A 69 -2.82 1.65 -7.89
C THR A 69 -4.13 2.41 -8.17
N GLU A 70 -4.72 2.19 -9.33
CA GLU A 70 -6.07 2.70 -9.66
C GLU A 70 -7.17 1.94 -8.90
N HIS A 71 -6.85 0.75 -8.35
CA HIS A 71 -7.81 -0.06 -7.62
C HIS A 71 -7.99 0.43 -6.17
N LEU A 72 -8.94 1.33 -5.96
CA LEU A 72 -9.20 1.98 -4.66
C LEU A 72 -9.52 1.02 -3.50
N ASN A 73 -10.09 -0.15 -3.81
CA ASN A 73 -10.42 -1.15 -2.81
C ASN A 73 -9.29 -2.15 -2.57
N ALA A 74 -8.17 -2.06 -3.31
CA ALA A 74 -7.07 -3.00 -3.18
C ALA A 74 -6.51 -3.01 -1.76
N VAL A 75 -6.21 -4.18 -1.22
CA VAL A 75 -5.49 -4.37 0.03
C VAL A 75 -4.16 -5.03 -0.26
N GLN A 76 -3.14 -4.66 0.49
CA GLN A 76 -1.82 -5.24 0.35
C GLN A 76 -1.68 -6.45 1.27
N CYS A 77 -1.20 -7.56 0.73
CA CYS A 77 -0.85 -8.70 1.57
C CYS A 77 0.41 -8.40 2.40
N GLU A 78 0.32 -8.62 3.71
CA GLU A 78 1.42 -8.37 4.64
C GLU A 78 2.62 -9.31 4.46
N HIS A 79 2.41 -10.49 3.84
CA HIS A 79 3.49 -11.46 3.63
C HIS A 79 4.22 -11.28 2.30
N CYS A 80 3.48 -11.14 1.19
CA CYS A 80 4.04 -11.13 -0.15
C CYS A 80 3.94 -9.77 -0.86
N PHE A 81 3.38 -8.76 -0.20
CA PHE A 81 3.23 -7.39 -0.70
C PHE A 81 2.44 -7.22 -2.00
N ALA A 82 1.79 -8.29 -2.48
CA ALA A 82 0.88 -8.25 -3.61
C ALA A 82 -0.39 -7.47 -3.26
N LEU A 83 -0.85 -6.63 -4.18
CA LEU A 83 -2.14 -5.96 -4.10
C LEU A 83 -3.23 -6.96 -4.52
N ARG A 84 -4.28 -7.07 -3.73
CA ARG A 84 -5.40 -7.98 -3.99
C ARG A 84 -6.73 -7.34 -3.67
N HIS A 85 -7.79 -7.91 -4.22
CA HIS A 85 -9.14 -7.57 -3.78
C HIS A 85 -9.35 -8.05 -2.33
N PRO A 86 -10.05 -7.31 -1.46
CA PRO A 86 -10.28 -7.71 -0.07
C PRO A 86 -10.93 -9.08 0.10
N LYS A 87 -11.80 -9.47 -0.84
CA LYS A 87 -12.45 -10.80 -0.88
C LYS A 87 -11.47 -11.96 -1.12
N ASP A 88 -10.32 -11.68 -1.71
CA ASP A 88 -9.25 -12.67 -1.97
C ASP A 88 -8.25 -12.76 -0.81
N CYS A 89 -8.57 -12.11 0.31
CA CYS A 89 -7.70 -12.01 1.47
C CYS A 89 -8.41 -12.45 2.74
N VAL A 90 -7.68 -13.19 3.57
CA VAL A 90 -8.06 -13.46 4.96
C VAL A 90 -7.49 -12.37 5.85
N VAL A 91 -8.31 -11.87 6.78
CA VAL A 91 -7.88 -10.90 7.78
C VAL A 91 -7.37 -11.66 9.00
N ARG A 92 -6.18 -11.28 9.51
CA ARG A 92 -5.64 -11.75 10.78
C ARG A 92 -5.08 -10.58 11.57
N SER A 93 -5.24 -10.64 12.88
CA SER A 93 -4.61 -9.68 13.77
C SER A 93 -3.14 -10.05 13.99
N ILE A 94 -2.28 -9.06 13.89
CA ILE A 94 -0.87 -9.12 14.22
C ILE A 94 -0.72 -8.36 15.53
N THR A 95 -0.36 -9.08 16.58
CA THR A 95 -0.08 -8.50 17.90
C THR A 95 1.42 -8.53 18.15
N ASN A 96 1.98 -7.39 18.54
CA ASN A 96 3.31 -7.30 19.15
C ASN A 96 3.17 -6.80 20.60
N TYR A 97 4.29 -6.51 21.26
CA TYR A 97 4.28 -6.13 22.68
C TYR A 97 3.55 -4.80 22.98
N MET A 98 3.41 -3.89 22.01
CA MET A 98 2.74 -2.58 22.23
C MET A 98 1.40 -2.44 21.52
N THR A 99 1.20 -3.12 20.39
CA THR A 99 0.09 -2.85 19.49
C THR A 99 -0.48 -4.12 18.89
N THR A 100 -1.78 -4.06 18.63
CA THR A 100 -2.47 -5.04 17.79
C THR A 100 -3.03 -4.31 16.59
N ARG A 101 -2.77 -4.83 15.38
CA ARG A 101 -3.38 -4.33 14.15
C ARG A 101 -3.94 -5.46 13.31
N GLN A 102 -5.00 -5.16 12.56
CA GLN A 102 -5.50 -6.07 11.54
C GLN A 102 -4.64 -5.99 10.28
N ALA A 103 -4.40 -7.13 9.65
CA ALA A 103 -3.63 -7.24 8.42
C ALA A 103 -4.29 -8.23 7.45
N HIS A 104 -4.12 -7.97 6.16
CA HIS A 104 -4.64 -8.80 5.09
C HIS A 104 -3.58 -9.79 4.60
N PHE A 105 -3.99 -11.03 4.35
CA PHE A 105 -3.13 -12.08 3.83
C PHE A 105 -3.81 -12.75 2.64
N CYS A 106 -3.06 -13.11 1.60
CA CYS A 106 -3.62 -13.87 0.48
C CYS A 106 -4.16 -15.21 0.97
N ASP A 107 -5.38 -15.53 0.57
CA ASP A 107 -6.05 -16.79 0.91
C ASP A 107 -5.43 -17.98 0.17
N ASP A 108 -5.19 -17.83 -1.13
CA ASP A 108 -4.70 -18.85 -2.05
C ASP A 108 -3.30 -19.45 -1.74
N ARG A 109 -2.42 -18.70 -1.09
CA ARG A 109 -1.00 -19.08 -0.93
C ARG A 109 -0.60 -19.47 0.50
N GLY A 110 -1.57 -19.54 1.41
CA GLY A 110 -1.31 -19.75 2.84
C GLY A 110 -0.42 -18.64 3.43
N CYS A 111 -0.56 -17.41 2.93
CA CYS A 111 0.34 -16.31 3.28
C CYS A 111 0.30 -15.96 4.77
N ALA A 112 -0.85 -16.11 5.42
CA ALA A 112 -0.98 -15.90 6.86
C ALA A 112 -0.08 -16.86 7.64
N GLU A 113 -0.12 -18.16 7.36
CA GLU A 113 0.66 -19.17 8.07
C GLU A 113 2.16 -18.95 7.89
N LYS A 114 2.59 -18.77 6.64
CA LYS A 114 4.00 -18.50 6.32
C LYS A 114 4.52 -17.24 7.02
N TYR A 115 3.68 -16.23 7.17
CA TYR A 115 4.04 -15.01 7.88
C TYR A 115 4.29 -15.27 9.36
N PHE A 116 3.36 -15.93 10.05
CA PHE A 116 3.49 -16.18 11.49
C PHE A 116 4.60 -17.18 11.82
N ILE A 117 4.95 -18.10 10.90
CA ILE A 117 6.14 -18.94 11.03
C ILE A 117 7.42 -18.09 10.97
N LYS A 118 7.50 -17.13 10.04
CA LYS A 118 8.66 -16.22 9.93
C LYS A 118 8.74 -15.18 11.05
N HIS A 119 7.61 -14.90 11.70
CA HIS A 119 7.52 -13.90 12.76
C HIS A 119 6.90 -14.50 14.03
N PRO A 120 7.60 -15.42 14.72
CA PRO A 120 7.05 -16.16 15.86
C PRO A 120 6.71 -15.25 17.06
N GLY A 121 7.38 -14.11 17.20
CA GLY A 121 7.05 -13.09 18.21
C GLY A 121 5.79 -12.27 17.91
N ARG A 122 5.14 -12.49 16.76
CA ARG A 122 3.85 -11.88 16.41
C ARG A 122 2.76 -12.93 16.61
N GLN A 123 1.88 -12.72 17.58
CA GLN A 123 0.81 -13.69 17.86
C GLN A 123 -0.36 -13.53 16.87
N LYS A 124 -0.91 -14.66 16.40
CA LYS A 124 -2.26 -14.73 15.81
C LYS A 124 -3.23 -14.43 16.95
N ALA A 125 -3.80 -13.22 17.01
CA ALA A 125 -4.60 -12.70 18.14
C ALA A 125 -5.06 -13.68 19.25
N GLY A 126 -4.65 -13.36 20.49
CA GLY A 126 -5.53 -13.30 21.65
C GLY A 126 -5.69 -14.57 22.48
N ARG A 127 -4.75 -14.84 23.41
CA ARG A 127 -5.17 -15.40 24.71
C ARG A 127 -6.01 -14.33 25.40
N ARG A 128 -7.33 -14.43 25.28
CA ARG A 128 -8.28 -13.70 26.13
C ARG A 128 -8.01 -14.21 27.55
N THR A 129 -7.27 -13.46 28.36
CA THR A 129 -7.19 -13.71 29.81
C THR A 129 -8.62 -13.52 30.32
N LYS A 130 -9.32 -14.63 30.57
CA LYS A 130 -10.54 -14.63 31.37
C LYS A 130 -10.10 -14.19 32.77
N TRP A 131 -10.49 -12.98 33.15
CA TRP A 131 -10.60 -12.59 34.56
C TRP A 131 -11.87 -13.22 35.12
#